data_AF-I1JH73-F1
#
_entry.id   AF-I1JH73-F1
#
_cell.length_a   1.000
_cell.length_b   1.000
_cell.length_c   1.000
_cell.angle_alpha   90.00
_cell.angle_beta   90.00
_cell.angle_gamma   90.00
#
_symmetry.space_group_name_H-M   'P 1'
#
loop_
_entity.id
_entity.type
_entity.pdbx_description
1 polymer ?
#
loop_
_entity_poly.entity_id
_entity_poly.type
_entity_poly.pdbx_seq_one_letter_code
_entity_poly.pdbx_strand_id
1 'polypeptide(L)'
;MVGFRNRYMVMEVFLNPNRDKGGDDSVIVTQFNVSKAVRDSILVNFGECGLASSLGSFQGSIRACKNAALKCEESKFEQYKLMLGDRFSSDHTHRMNTYLDRIKVLEH
;
A
#
# COMPACT_ATOMS: atom_id res chain seq x y z
N MET A 1 -28.62 -17.23 -5.96
CA MET A 1 -27.51 -16.52 -6.65
C MET A 1 -26.32 -16.52 -5.69
N VAL A 2 -25.24 -17.22 -6.00
CA VAL A 2 -24.05 -17.29 -5.12
C VAL A 2 -23.15 -16.11 -5.49
N GLY A 3 -22.94 -15.17 -4.57
CA GLY A 3 -22.07 -14.02 -4.80
C GLY A 3 -20.62 -14.34 -4.49
N PHE A 4 -19.69 -13.92 -5.36
CA PHE A 4 -18.27 -13.96 -5.04
C PHE A 4 -17.98 -12.95 -3.92
N ARG A 5 -17.34 -13.44 -2.85
CA ARG A 5 -16.98 -12.61 -1.69
C ARG A 5 -15.50 -12.24 -1.78
N ASN A 6 -15.23 -11.04 -2.27
CA ASN A 6 -13.86 -10.58 -2.42
C ASN A 6 -13.22 -10.27 -1.06
N ARG A 7 -11.93 -10.59 -0.95
CA ARG A 7 -11.11 -10.29 0.22
C ARG A 7 -10.10 -9.21 -0.15
N TYR A 8 -9.82 -8.36 0.81
CA TYR A 8 -9.02 -7.16 0.66
C TYR A 8 -7.75 -7.26 1.48
N MET A 9 -6.62 -6.87 0.89
CA MET A 9 -5.34 -6.76 1.59
C MET A 9 -4.79 -5.36 1.36
N VAL A 10 -4.45 -4.67 2.45
CA VAL A 10 -3.69 -3.42 2.42
C VAL A 10 -2.27 -3.78 2.84
N MET A 11 -1.29 -3.39 2.04
CA MET A 11 0.13 -3.65 2.31
C MET A 11 0.90 -2.35 2.29
N GLU A 12 1.76 -2.16 3.29
CA GLU A 12 2.71 -1.06 3.36
C GLU A 12 4.11 -1.56 2.98
N VAL A 13 4.82 -0.77 2.18
CA VAL A 13 6.19 -1.09 1.75
C VAL A 13 7.13 -0.05 2.34
N PHE A 14 8.03 -0.49 3.23
CA PHE A 14 9.07 0.35 3.82
C PHE A 14 10.35 0.25 3.00
N LEU A 15 10.80 1.37 2.44
CA LEU A 15 12.09 1.47 1.75
C LEU A 15 13.16 1.96 2.72
N ASN A 16 14.29 1.25 2.81
CA ASN A 16 15.38 1.65 3.70
C ASN A 16 16.46 2.41 2.90
N PRO A 17 16.52 3.75 3.03
CA PRO A 17 17.44 4.57 2.25
C PRO A 17 18.92 4.35 2.58
N ASN A 18 19.26 3.59 3.63
CA ASN A 18 20.64 3.26 3.99
C ASN A 18 21.09 1.88 3.49
N ARG A 19 20.17 1.00 3.10
CA ARG A 19 20.52 -0.28 2.45
C ARG A 19 20.63 -0.14 0.93
N ASP A 20 19.87 0.77 0.34
CA ASP A 20 19.72 0.89 -1.12
C ASP A 20 20.73 1.87 -1.75
N LYS A 21 21.76 2.32 -1.02
CA LYS A 21 22.85 3.18 -1.52
C LYS A 21 24.05 2.38 -2.07
N GLY A 22 24.00 1.05 -2.01
CA GLY A 22 25.13 0.16 -2.27
C GLY A 22 25.30 -0.32 -3.71
N GLY A 23 24.43 0.05 -4.65
CA GLY A 23 24.53 -0.33 -6.06
C GLY A 23 23.53 0.43 -6.91
N ASP A 24 23.77 0.49 -8.22
CA ASP A 24 22.97 1.21 -9.23
C ASP A 24 21.48 0.78 -9.31
N ASP A 25 21.04 -0.17 -8.49
CA ASP A 25 19.69 -0.71 -8.49
C ASP A 25 18.74 0.13 -7.61
N SER A 26 18.35 1.31 -8.10
CA SER A 26 17.24 2.04 -7.49
C SER A 26 15.96 1.20 -7.55
N VAL A 27 15.34 0.93 -6.40
CA VAL A 27 14.04 0.23 -6.35
C VAL A 27 12.94 1.17 -6.86
N ILE A 28 12.54 0.99 -8.11
CA ILE A 28 11.44 1.74 -8.72
C ILE A 28 10.11 1.10 -8.32
N VAL A 29 9.38 1.75 -7.40
CA VAL A 29 8.05 1.30 -6.97
C VAL A 29 6.98 1.83 -7.92
N THR A 30 6.46 0.96 -8.77
CA THR A 30 5.30 1.21 -9.64
C THR A 30 4.25 0.12 -9.44
N GLN A 31 3.00 0.42 -9.79
CA GLN A 31 1.92 -0.58 -9.78
C GLN A 31 2.33 -1.84 -10.57
N PHE A 32 2.94 -1.67 -11.76
CA PHE A 32 3.39 -2.77 -12.59
C PHE A 32 4.47 -3.63 -11.89
N ASN A 33 5.52 -3.01 -11.34
CA ASN A 33 6.61 -3.73 -10.69
C ASN A 33 6.11 -4.51 -9.46
N VAL A 34 5.25 -3.90 -8.65
CA VAL A 34 4.66 -4.55 -7.47
C VAL A 34 3.75 -5.71 -7.88
N SER A 35 2.83 -5.49 -8.83
CA SER A 35 1.93 -6.56 -9.30
C SER A 35 2.69 -7.71 -9.98
N LYS A 36 3.77 -7.40 -10.71
CA LYS A 36 4.64 -8.42 -11.29
C LYS A 36 5.34 -9.23 -10.20
N ALA A 37 6.01 -8.57 -9.26
CA ALA A 37 6.71 -9.25 -8.16
C ALA A 37 5.79 -10.14 -7.32
N VAL A 38 4.56 -9.70 -7.02
CA VAL A 38 3.57 -10.51 -6.31
C VAL A 38 3.17 -11.75 -7.12
N ARG A 39 2.89 -11.60 -8.42
CA ARG A 39 2.53 -12.73 -9.29
C ARG A 39 3.67 -13.72 -9.42
N ASP A 40 4.88 -13.23 -9.69
CA ASP A 40 6.08 -14.06 -9.83
C ASP A 40 6.36 -14.84 -8.53
N SER A 41 6.21 -14.18 -7.37
CA SER A 41 6.36 -14.83 -6.06
C SER A 41 5.30 -15.93 -5.84
N ILE A 42 4.04 -15.69 -6.19
CA ILE A 42 2.98 -16.72 -6.07
C ILE A 42 3.28 -17.89 -7.02
N LEU A 43 3.70 -17.62 -8.26
CA LEU A 43 4.04 -18.65 -9.23
C LEU A 43 5.19 -19.54 -8.73
N VAL A 44 6.26 -18.94 -8.22
CA VAL A 44 7.42 -19.68 -7.70
C VAL A 44 7.05 -20.55 -6.50
N ASN A 45 6.19 -20.06 -5.60
CA ASN A 45 5.87 -20.76 -4.35
C ASN A 45 4.68 -21.73 -4.45
N PHE A 46 3.72 -21.47 -5.35
CA PHE A 46 2.44 -22.20 -5.41
C PHE A 46 2.10 -22.73 -6.81
N GLY A 47 2.97 -22.52 -7.80
CA GLY A 47 2.80 -22.97 -9.18
C GLY A 47 1.63 -22.30 -9.90
N GLU A 48 1.36 -22.79 -11.11
CA GLU A 48 0.34 -22.23 -12.02
C GLU A 48 -1.06 -22.27 -11.41
N CYS A 49 -1.41 -23.34 -10.68
CA CYS A 49 -2.72 -23.49 -10.06
C CYS A 49 -2.93 -22.47 -8.91
N GLY A 50 -1.89 -22.23 -8.10
CA GLY A 50 -1.92 -21.22 -7.05
C GLY A 50 -2.03 -19.81 -7.62
N LEU A 51 -1.28 -19.52 -8.69
CA LEU A 51 -1.37 -18.24 -9.40
C LEU A 51 -2.79 -18.04 -9.97
N ALA A 52 -3.31 -18.98 -10.73
CA ALA A 52 -4.64 -18.90 -11.34
C ALA A 52 -5.76 -18.67 -10.31
N SER A 53 -5.68 -19.37 -9.17
CA SER A 53 -6.65 -19.22 -8.07
C SER A 53 -6.58 -17.85 -7.37
N SER A 54 -5.43 -17.18 -7.41
CA SER A 54 -5.21 -15.89 -6.76
C SER A 54 -5.64 -14.68 -7.62
N LEU A 55 -5.58 -14.80 -8.95
CA LEU A 55 -5.82 -13.68 -9.89
C LEU A 55 -7.19 -13.01 -9.72
N GLY A 56 -8.25 -13.80 -9.49
CA GLY A 56 -9.60 -13.28 -9.26
C GLY A 56 -9.79 -12.62 -7.89
N SER A 57 -8.96 -12.95 -6.90
CA SER A 57 -9.05 -12.39 -5.54
C SER A 57 -8.48 -10.98 -5.43
N PHE A 58 -7.63 -10.56 -6.36
CA PHE A 58 -7.03 -9.21 -6.33
C PHE A 58 -7.96 -8.12 -6.89
N GLN A 59 -9.11 -8.48 -7.45
CA GLN A 59 -10.00 -7.57 -8.16
C GLN A 59 -11.31 -7.30 -7.40
N GLY A 60 -11.27 -6.68 -6.22
CA GLY A 60 -12.47 -6.34 -5.44
C GLY A 60 -12.70 -4.85 -5.17
N SER A 61 -13.93 -4.50 -4.76
CA SER A 61 -14.35 -3.25 -4.09
C SER A 61 -13.29 -2.57 -3.19
N ILE A 62 -12.74 -1.50 -3.74
CA ILE A 62 -11.70 -0.64 -3.16
C ILE A 62 -12.18 0.07 -1.88
N ARG A 63 -13.49 0.16 -1.63
CA ARG A 63 -14.08 0.90 -0.50
C ARG A 63 -13.54 0.47 0.86
N ALA A 64 -13.52 -0.83 1.14
CA ALA A 64 -13.07 -1.34 2.43
C ALA A 64 -11.56 -1.15 2.62
N CYS A 65 -10.77 -1.39 1.57
CA CYS A 65 -9.33 -1.07 1.54
C CYS A 65 -9.08 0.41 1.80
N LYS A 66 -9.82 1.31 1.14
CA LYS A 66 -9.68 2.75 1.27
C LYS A 66 -9.90 3.20 2.70
N ASN A 67 -11.00 2.76 3.33
CA ASN A 67 -11.31 3.14 4.71
C ASN A 67 -10.25 2.62 5.69
N ALA A 68 -9.77 1.38 5.50
CA ALA A 68 -8.71 0.82 6.33
C ALA A 68 -7.38 1.57 6.15
N ALA A 69 -7.02 1.91 4.91
CA ALA A 69 -5.82 2.68 4.59
C ALA A 69 -5.88 4.10 5.19
N LEU A 70 -7.01 4.82 5.04
CA LEU A 70 -7.20 6.14 5.64
C LEU A 70 -7.02 6.10 7.15
N LYS A 71 -7.71 5.18 7.84
CA LYS A 71 -7.61 5.04 9.29
C LYS A 71 -6.18 4.71 9.75
N CYS A 72 -5.48 3.87 8.99
CA CYS A 72 -4.09 3.51 9.29
C CYS A 72 -3.16 4.73 9.18
N GLU A 73 -3.27 5.49 8.09
CA GLU A 73 -2.46 6.69 7.86
C GLU A 73 -2.74 7.81 8.86
N GLU A 74 -4.02 8.06 9.19
CA GLU A 74 -4.41 9.01 10.24
C GLU A 74 -3.77 8.64 11.59
N SER A 75 -3.83 7.35 11.98
CA SER A 75 -3.23 6.89 13.23
C SER A 75 -1.71 7.02 13.27
N LYS A 76 -1.02 6.76 12.16
CA LYS A 76 0.44 6.95 12.06
C LYS A 76 0.80 8.42 12.20
N PHE A 77 0.00 9.30 11.60
CA PHE A 77 0.26 10.73 11.65
C PHE A 77 0.09 11.31 13.05
N GLU A 78 -0.92 10.87 13.80
CA GLU A 78 -1.07 11.27 15.20
C GLU A 78 0.13 10.81 16.05
N GLN A 79 0.63 9.59 15.82
CA GLN A 79 1.87 9.13 16.48
C GLN A 79 3.08 9.97 16.07
N TYR A 80 3.18 10.35 14.80
CA TYR A 80 4.26 11.19 14.29
C TYR A 80 4.24 12.59 14.92
N LYS A 81 3.04 13.17 15.07
CA LYS A 81 2.83 14.46 15.73
C LYS A 81 3.28 14.42 17.19
N LEU A 82 2.94 13.34 17.91
CA LEU A 82 3.39 13.13 19.30
C LEU A 82 4.93 12.98 19.38
N MET A 83 5.56 12.29 18.43
CA MET A 83 7.02 12.14 18.39
C MET A 83 7.77 13.44 18.10
N LEU A 84 7.23 14.32 17.26
CA LEU A 84 7.87 15.59 16.91
C LEU A 84 7.71 16.67 17.98
N GLY A 85 6.62 16.61 18.78
CA GLY A 85 6.32 17.61 19.80
C GLY A 85 6.35 19.03 19.24
N ASP A 86 7.13 19.91 19.88
CA ASP A 86 7.23 21.33 19.52
C ASP A 86 7.87 21.61 18.15
N ARG A 87 8.50 20.61 17.52
CA ARG A 87 9.07 20.74 16.17
C ARG A 87 8.02 20.59 15.07
N PHE A 88 6.78 20.27 15.44
CA PHE A 88 5.70 20.09 14.49
C PHE A 88 5.24 21.44 13.90
N SER A 89 5.26 21.53 12.57
CA SER A 89 4.92 22.71 11.78
C SER A 89 3.69 22.46 10.93
N SER A 90 3.01 23.54 10.54
CA SER A 90 1.85 23.52 9.63
C SER A 90 2.16 22.88 8.26
N ASP A 91 3.42 22.91 7.82
CA ASP A 91 3.87 22.25 6.59
C ASP A 91 3.72 20.71 6.66
N HIS A 92 3.96 20.12 7.84
CA HIS A 92 3.74 18.68 8.05
C HIS A 92 2.26 18.30 7.92
N THR A 93 1.36 19.14 8.43
CA THR A 93 -0.09 18.96 8.28
C THR A 93 -0.52 19.06 6.82
N HIS A 94 -0.02 20.05 6.08
CA HIS A 94 -0.37 20.22 4.68
C HIS A 94 0.08 19.04 3.82
N ARG A 95 1.32 18.57 4.05
CA ARG A 95 1.87 17.39 3.37
C ARG A 95 1.08 16.13 3.67
N MET A 96 0.67 15.93 4.93
CA MET A 96 -0.15 14.77 5.31
C MET A 96 -1.53 14.80 4.62
N ASN A 97 -2.20 15.95 4.64
CA ASN A 97 -3.50 16.09 3.98
C ASN A 97 -3.43 15.76 2.48
N THR A 98 -2.32 16.13 1.83
CA THR A 98 -2.07 15.78 0.43
C THR A 98 -2.02 14.26 0.20
N TYR A 99 -1.43 13.48 1.12
CA TYR A 99 -1.42 12.03 1.02
C TYR A 99 -2.80 11.42 1.27
N LEU A 100 -3.53 11.91 2.28
CA LEU A 100 -4.89 11.46 2.57
C LEU A 100 -5.84 11.72 1.39
N ASP A 101 -5.71 12.88 0.73
CA ASP A 101 -6.54 13.22 -0.43
C ASP A 101 -6.27 12.29 -1.62
N ARG A 102 -5.03 11.84 -1.82
CA ARG A 102 -4.72 10.81 -2.84
C ARG A 102 -5.41 9.48 -2.53
N ILE A 103 -5.49 9.09 -1.26
CA ILE A 103 -6.17 7.86 -0.83
C ILE A 103 -7.70 7.99 -1.01
N LYS A 104 -8.27 9.18 -0.76
CA LYS A 104 -9.72 9.41 -0.91
C LYS A 104 -10.21 9.19 -2.35
N VAL A 105 -9.37 9.48 -3.35
CA VAL A 105 -9.67 9.37 -4.79
C VAL A 105 -9.56 7.93 -5.32
N LEU A 106 -9.13 6.96 -4.50
CA LEU A 106 -9.09 5.55 -4.90
C LEU A 106 -10.46 4.93 -5.23
N GLU A 107 -11.56 5.62 -4.90
CA GLU A 107 -12.90 5.28 -5.38
C GLU A 107 -13.31 6.18 -6.56
N HIS A 108 -13.37 5.59 -7.76
CA HIS A 108 -14.12 6.08 -8.91
C HIS A 108 -15.30 5.14 -9.19
#